data_AF-Q6Q384-F1
#
_entry.id   AF-Q6Q384-F1
#
_cell.length_a   1.000
_cell.length_b   1.000
_cell.length_c   1.000
_cell.angle_alpha   90.00
_cell.angle_beta   90.00
_cell.angle_gamma   90.00
#
_symmetry.space_group_name_H-M   'P 1'
#
loop_
_entity.id
_entity.type
_entity.pdbx_description
1 polymer ?
#
loop_
_entity_poly.entity_id
_entity_poly.type
_entity_poly.pdbx_seq_one_letter_code
_entity_poly.pdbx_strand_id
1 'polypeptide(L)'
;MAKSTTTLFLLSCSIALVLLNGCMGQGRMREMQGNECQIDRLTALEPTYRIQAEGGLTEVWDTQDQQFQCSGVSVIRRTIEPNGLLLPSFTSGPELIYIEQGNGISGLMIPGCPETFESMSQESWREGMERGMRGGRFQDQHQKIRHLRQGHIFAMPAGVAHWAYNSGNEPLVAVILIDTSNHANQLDKDYPKRFYLAGKPQQEHSRHHHRGGESQRGEHGSDGNVFSGLDTKSVVQSFGVSEDIAEKLQAKQDERGNIVLVQEGLHVIKPPSSRSYDDEREQRHRSPRSNGLEETICSARLSENIDDPSKADVYSPEAGRLTTLNSFNLPILSNLRLSAEKGVLYRNAIMAPHYNLNAHSIIYGVRGRGRIQIVNAQGNSVFDDELRQGQLVVVPQNFAVVKQAGEEGFEWIAFKTCENALFQTLAGRTSAIRAMPVEVISNIYQISREQAYRLKFSRSETTLFRPENQGRQRREMAA
;
A
#
# COMPACT_ATOMS: atom_id res chain seq x y z
N MET A 1 18.05 47.02 21.01
CA MET A 1 16.99 46.20 20.40
C MET A 1 17.39 45.73 18.99
N ALA A 2 18.51 45.01 18.83
CA ALA A 2 18.96 44.54 17.51
C ALA A 2 19.67 43.16 17.54
N LYS A 3 19.62 42.43 18.65
CA LYS A 3 20.26 41.11 18.80
C LYS A 3 19.29 39.93 18.91
N SER A 4 17.97 40.19 18.92
CA SER A 4 16.95 39.15 19.11
C SER A 4 16.35 38.62 17.80
N THR A 5 16.40 39.40 16.72
CA THR A 5 15.80 39.07 15.43
C THR A 5 16.64 38.09 14.60
N THR A 6 17.97 38.10 14.75
CA THR A 6 18.87 37.20 13.99
C THR A 6 18.79 35.75 14.48
N THR A 7 18.57 35.54 15.78
CA THR A 7 18.44 34.21 16.39
C THR A 7 17.12 33.53 16.01
N LEU A 8 16.04 34.30 15.86
CA LEU A 8 14.74 33.78 15.42
C LEU A 8 14.76 33.34 13.95
N PHE A 9 15.53 34.05 13.09
CA PHE A 9 15.65 33.71 11.67
C PHE A 9 16.50 32.45 11.44
N LEU A 10 17.55 32.26 12.24
CA LEU A 10 18.39 31.05 12.21
C LEU A 10 17.66 29.83 12.78
N LEU A 11 16.82 29.99 13.82
CA LEU A 11 15.94 28.91 14.30
C LEU A 11 14.87 28.52 13.26
N SER A 12 14.30 29.51 12.57
CA SER A 12 13.33 29.30 11.47
C SER A 12 13.93 28.51 10.30
N CYS A 13 15.16 28.85 9.87
CA CYS A 13 15.85 28.10 8.82
C CYS A 13 16.27 26.68 9.27
N SER A 14 16.58 26.50 10.56
CA SER A 14 16.93 25.18 11.10
C SER A 14 15.71 24.25 11.16
N ILE A 15 14.52 24.77 11.47
CA ILE A 15 13.27 24.00 11.46
C ILE A 15 12.85 23.64 10.02
N ALA A 16 13.08 24.53 9.05
CA ALA A 16 12.85 24.22 7.64
C ALA A 16 13.80 23.13 7.09
N LEU A 17 15.05 23.10 7.56
CA LEU A 17 16.03 22.06 7.22
C LEU A 17 15.74 20.71 7.91
N VAL A 18 15.16 20.70 9.10
CA VAL A 18 14.78 19.45 9.79
C VAL A 18 13.54 18.81 9.16
N LEU A 19 12.60 19.59 8.62
CA LEU A 19 11.39 19.06 7.96
C LEU A 19 11.65 18.46 6.57
N LEU A 20 12.77 18.79 5.92
CA LEU A 20 13.16 18.26 4.60
C LEU A 20 14.10 17.03 4.67
N ASN A 21 14.55 16.65 5.88
CA ASN A 21 15.55 15.60 6.07
C ASN A 21 14.97 14.23 6.47
N GLY A 22 13.71 13.94 6.14
CA GLY A 22 13.06 12.65 6.43
C GLY A 22 13.67 11.42 5.74
N CYS A 23 14.61 11.59 4.78
CA CYS A 23 15.33 10.48 4.16
C CYS A 23 16.81 10.78 3.80
N MET A 24 17.34 11.98 4.06
CA MET A 24 18.74 12.28 3.72
C MET A 24 19.75 11.89 4.83
N GLY A 25 19.27 11.44 6.00
CA GLY A 25 20.09 11.27 7.20
C GLY A 25 20.02 9.89 7.85
N GLN A 26 20.00 8.79 7.09
CA GLN A 26 20.29 7.45 7.63
C GLN A 26 20.60 6.43 6.51
N GLY A 27 21.32 6.86 5.47
CA GLY A 27 21.94 5.93 4.54
C GLY A 27 23.26 5.46 5.14
N ARG A 28 23.33 4.26 5.70
CA ARG A 28 24.54 3.46 5.44
C ARG A 28 24.64 3.44 3.91
N MET A 29 25.72 3.99 3.34
CA MET A 29 26.06 3.77 1.93
C MET A 29 25.91 2.28 1.66
N ARG A 30 24.81 1.90 1.02
CA ARG A 30 24.61 0.55 0.51
C ARG A 30 25.31 0.53 -0.83
N GLU A 31 26.19 -0.44 -1.04
CA GLU A 31 26.59 -0.86 -2.38
C GLU A 31 25.29 -1.22 -3.13
N MET A 32 24.75 -0.29 -3.91
CA MET A 32 23.89 -0.68 -5.03
C MET A 32 24.80 -1.52 -5.93
N GLN A 33 24.39 -2.74 -6.30
CA GLN A 33 25.02 -3.38 -7.45
C GLN A 33 24.86 -2.38 -8.61
N GLY A 34 25.98 -1.96 -9.21
CA GLY A 34 26.13 -0.64 -9.83
C GLY A 34 25.15 -0.23 -10.95
N ASN A 35 24.25 -1.12 -11.39
CA ASN A 35 23.40 -0.93 -12.56
C ASN A 35 21.91 -1.32 -12.38
N GLU A 36 21.40 -1.64 -11.18
CA GLU A 36 20.01 -2.15 -11.01
C GLU A 36 18.93 -1.20 -11.59
N CYS A 37 19.12 0.11 -11.48
CA CYS A 37 18.21 1.14 -12.01
C CYS A 37 18.64 1.73 -13.37
N GLN A 38 19.61 1.12 -14.06
CA GLN A 38 19.92 1.48 -15.45
C GLN A 38 18.90 0.81 -16.37
N ILE A 39 17.75 1.46 -16.53
CA ILE A 39 16.62 0.94 -17.29
C ILE A 39 16.56 1.64 -18.64
N ASP A 40 16.72 0.86 -19.71
CA ASP A 40 16.58 1.32 -21.10
C ASP A 40 15.15 1.14 -21.63
N ARG A 41 14.39 0.20 -21.04
CA ARG A 41 13.00 -0.08 -21.42
C ARG A 41 12.20 -0.58 -20.22
N LEU A 42 11.05 0.03 -20.01
CA LEU A 42 10.01 -0.40 -19.08
C LEU A 42 8.86 -1.05 -19.87
N THR A 43 8.08 -1.87 -19.19
CA THR A 43 6.87 -2.50 -19.75
C THR A 43 5.73 -2.48 -18.73
N ALA A 44 4.49 -2.47 -19.21
CA ALA A 44 3.34 -2.70 -18.35
C ALA A 44 3.35 -4.17 -17.94
N LEU A 45 3.41 -4.42 -16.63
CA LEU A 45 3.53 -5.74 -16.05
C LEU A 45 2.17 -6.29 -15.62
N GLU A 46 1.96 -7.56 -15.93
CA GLU A 46 0.84 -8.37 -15.46
C GLU A 46 1.35 -9.45 -14.49
N PRO A 47 0.48 -10.04 -13.63
CA PRO A 47 0.90 -11.12 -12.76
C PRO A 47 1.48 -12.27 -13.59
N THR A 48 2.64 -12.77 -13.15
CA THR A 48 3.40 -13.79 -13.89
C THR A 48 2.92 -15.20 -13.56
N TYR A 49 2.43 -15.43 -12.34
CA TYR A 49 1.88 -16.72 -11.96
C TYR A 49 0.80 -16.59 -10.89
N ARG A 50 0.09 -17.71 -10.68
CA ARG A 50 -1.10 -17.82 -9.85
C ARG A 50 -0.98 -18.99 -8.89
N ILE A 51 -1.44 -18.80 -7.66
CA ILE A 51 -1.50 -19.80 -6.59
C ILE A 51 -2.97 -19.95 -6.22
N GLN A 52 -3.53 -21.12 -6.55
CA GLN A 52 -4.91 -21.45 -6.26
C GLN A 52 -5.03 -21.92 -4.81
N ALA A 53 -6.11 -21.51 -4.15
CA ALA A 53 -6.52 -22.02 -2.86
C ALA A 53 -8.01 -22.37 -2.89
N GLU A 54 -8.49 -23.05 -1.85
CA GLU A 54 -9.88 -23.50 -1.70
C GLU A 54 -10.87 -22.32 -1.78
N GLY A 55 -10.57 -21.21 -1.09
CA GLY A 55 -11.45 -20.05 -0.98
C GLY A 55 -10.97 -18.82 -1.76
N GLY A 56 -10.06 -18.97 -2.73
CA GLY A 56 -9.55 -17.82 -3.48
C GLY A 56 -8.31 -18.08 -4.33
N LEU A 57 -7.69 -16.98 -4.75
CA LEU A 57 -6.55 -16.96 -5.65
C LEU A 57 -5.54 -15.89 -5.20
N THR A 58 -4.26 -16.21 -5.29
CA THR A 58 -3.16 -15.24 -5.18
C THR A 58 -2.43 -15.14 -6.51
N GLU A 59 -2.34 -13.94 -7.07
CA GLU A 59 -1.60 -13.63 -8.28
C GLU A 59 -0.32 -12.86 -7.91
N VAL A 60 0.82 -13.25 -8.46
CA VAL A 60 2.13 -12.73 -8.08
C VAL A 60 2.84 -12.18 -9.31
N TRP A 61 3.39 -10.98 -9.18
CA TRP A 61 4.31 -10.41 -10.17
C TRP A 61 5.73 -10.90 -9.89
N ASP A 62 6.48 -11.24 -10.95
CA ASP A 62 7.86 -11.70 -10.83
C ASP A 62 8.76 -10.62 -10.23
N THR A 63 9.19 -10.80 -8.99
CA THR A 63 10.06 -9.86 -8.27
C THR A 63 11.43 -9.71 -8.96
N GLN A 64 11.85 -10.64 -9.81
CA GLN A 64 13.11 -10.56 -10.54
C GLN A 64 13.06 -9.64 -11.76
N ASP A 65 11.88 -9.11 -12.13
CA ASP A 65 11.80 -8.05 -13.12
C ASP A 65 12.64 -6.85 -12.68
N GLN A 66 13.41 -6.29 -13.61
CA GLN A 66 14.33 -5.17 -13.33
C GLN A 66 13.61 -3.97 -12.68
N GLN A 67 12.33 -3.76 -13.00
CA GLN A 67 11.50 -2.72 -12.39
C GLN A 67 11.35 -2.90 -10.87
N PHE A 68 11.15 -4.14 -10.41
CA PHE A 68 11.01 -4.47 -8.99
C PHE A 68 12.34 -4.53 -8.28
N GLN A 69 13.39 -5.04 -8.94
CA GLN A 69 14.76 -5.01 -8.40
C GLN A 69 15.22 -3.56 -8.17
N CYS A 70 15.03 -2.68 -9.15
CA CYS A 70 15.35 -1.25 -9.02
C CYS A 70 14.55 -0.55 -7.90
N SER A 71 13.26 -0.85 -7.76
CA SER A 71 12.41 -0.19 -6.75
C SER A 71 12.47 -0.83 -5.37
N GLY A 72 12.99 -2.06 -5.25
CA GLY A 72 13.12 -2.77 -3.98
C GLY A 72 11.79 -3.20 -3.38
N VAL A 73 10.84 -3.64 -4.21
CA VAL A 73 9.48 -4.01 -3.79
C VAL A 73 8.99 -5.27 -4.50
N SER A 74 7.96 -5.90 -3.93
CA SER A 74 7.18 -6.97 -4.55
C SER A 74 5.70 -6.60 -4.54
N VAL A 75 4.95 -7.06 -5.53
CA VAL A 75 3.49 -6.85 -5.61
C VAL A 75 2.77 -8.18 -5.78
N ILE A 76 1.68 -8.35 -5.03
CA ILE A 76 0.74 -9.47 -5.19
C ILE A 76 -0.69 -8.93 -5.25
N ARG A 77 -1.59 -9.68 -5.87
CA ARG A 77 -3.03 -9.44 -5.86
C ARG A 77 -3.72 -10.67 -5.30
N ARG A 78 -4.60 -10.46 -4.32
CA ARG A 78 -5.37 -11.53 -3.70
C ARG A 78 -6.84 -11.32 -3.97
N THR A 79 -7.49 -12.39 -4.42
CA THR A 79 -8.94 -12.49 -4.55
C THR A 79 -9.43 -13.52 -3.56
N ILE A 80 -10.24 -13.07 -2.60
CA ILE A 80 -10.84 -13.92 -1.57
C ILE A 80 -12.32 -14.06 -1.92
N GLU A 81 -12.76 -15.28 -2.21
CA GLU A 81 -14.16 -15.57 -2.54
C GLU A 81 -15.08 -15.35 -1.33
N PRO A 82 -16.40 -15.18 -1.52
CA PRO A 82 -17.34 -15.12 -0.41
C PRO A 82 -17.14 -16.27 0.59
N ASN A 83 -17.09 -15.93 1.89
CA ASN A 83 -16.74 -16.85 2.98
C ASN A 83 -15.32 -17.43 2.95
N GLY A 84 -14.44 -16.90 2.10
CA GLY A 84 -13.01 -17.20 2.13
C GLY A 84 -12.32 -16.55 3.33
N LEU A 85 -11.46 -17.32 3.99
CA LEU A 85 -10.58 -16.91 5.09
C LEU A 85 -9.13 -17.04 4.65
N LEU A 86 -8.47 -15.90 4.43
CA LEU A 86 -7.02 -15.84 4.31
C LEU A 86 -6.38 -16.24 5.64
N LEU A 87 -5.56 -17.28 5.60
CA LEU A 87 -4.88 -17.80 6.77
C LEU A 87 -3.91 -16.78 7.38
N PRO A 88 -3.77 -16.75 8.71
CA PRO A 88 -2.90 -15.80 9.39
C PRO A 88 -1.45 -15.94 8.94
N SER A 89 -0.84 -14.82 8.55
CA SER A 89 0.58 -14.76 8.15
C SER A 89 1.20 -13.41 8.45
N PHE A 90 2.53 -13.36 8.51
CA PHE A 90 3.31 -12.13 8.56
C PHE A 90 4.42 -12.14 7.50
N THR A 91 4.92 -10.96 7.15
CA THR A 91 5.98 -10.77 6.15
C THR A 91 7.24 -10.15 6.75
N SER A 92 8.38 -10.40 6.12
CA SER A 92 9.66 -9.79 6.49
C SER A 92 9.75 -8.29 6.19
N GLY A 93 9.01 -7.81 5.18
CA GLY A 93 8.89 -6.39 4.82
C GLY A 93 7.52 -5.82 5.15
N PRO A 94 7.40 -4.49 5.37
CA PRO A 94 6.12 -3.84 5.59
C PRO A 94 5.26 -3.84 4.32
N GLU A 95 3.95 -3.78 4.51
CA GLU A 95 2.98 -3.86 3.42
C GLU A 95 2.05 -2.64 3.35
N LEU A 96 1.69 -2.23 2.14
CA LEU A 96 0.51 -1.42 1.87
C LEU A 96 -0.51 -2.25 1.12
N ILE A 97 -1.72 -2.38 1.68
CA ILE A 97 -2.80 -3.21 1.15
C ILE A 97 -3.94 -2.30 0.70
N TYR A 98 -4.11 -2.13 -0.62
CA TYR A 98 -5.24 -1.41 -1.21
C TYR A 98 -6.39 -2.38 -1.48
N ILE A 99 -7.56 -2.10 -0.91
CA ILE A 99 -8.78 -2.86 -1.18
C ILE A 99 -9.43 -2.31 -2.45
N GLU A 100 -9.21 -3.01 -3.57
CA GLU A 100 -9.72 -2.64 -4.89
C GLU A 100 -11.23 -2.84 -5.00
N GLN A 101 -11.73 -3.94 -4.40
CA GLN A 101 -13.14 -4.33 -4.48
C GLN A 101 -13.55 -5.12 -3.24
N GLY A 102 -14.83 -5.06 -2.87
CA GLY A 102 -15.42 -5.93 -1.87
C GLY A 102 -15.31 -5.40 -0.45
N ASN A 103 -15.84 -6.19 0.48
CA ASN A 103 -15.91 -5.86 1.89
C ASN A 103 -15.65 -7.09 2.74
N GLY A 104 -15.04 -6.90 3.91
CA GLY A 104 -14.71 -8.00 4.80
C GLY A 104 -14.29 -7.53 6.17
N ILE A 105 -13.62 -8.42 6.89
CA ILE A 105 -13.02 -8.12 8.18
C ILE A 105 -11.60 -8.67 8.23
N SER A 106 -10.76 -8.06 9.06
CA SER A 106 -9.39 -8.50 9.29
C SER A 106 -9.03 -8.35 10.77
N GLY A 107 -8.31 -9.33 11.29
CA GLY A 107 -7.65 -9.26 12.59
C GLY A 107 -6.15 -9.12 12.41
N LEU A 108 -5.54 -8.31 13.28
CA LEU A 108 -4.10 -8.16 13.39
C LEU A 108 -3.68 -8.64 14.78
N MET A 109 -2.55 -9.33 14.83
CA MET A 109 -1.94 -9.82 16.07
C MET A 109 -0.78 -8.88 16.42
N ILE A 110 -1.09 -7.77 17.10
CA ILE A 110 -0.07 -6.81 17.53
C ILE A 110 0.59 -7.36 18.80
N PRO A 111 1.91 -7.66 18.78
CA PRO A 111 2.58 -8.25 19.94
C PRO A 111 2.48 -7.36 21.18
N GLY A 112 2.14 -7.97 22.33
CA GLY A 112 2.02 -7.26 23.61
C GLY A 112 0.71 -6.49 23.81
N CYS A 113 -0.20 -6.49 22.83
CA CYS A 113 -1.52 -5.89 22.98
C CYS A 113 -2.55 -6.90 23.52
N PRO A 114 -3.39 -6.52 24.50
CA PRO A 114 -4.38 -7.41 25.08
C PRO A 114 -5.60 -7.61 24.16
N GLU A 115 -6.35 -8.67 24.44
CA GLU A 115 -7.64 -8.98 23.84
C GLU A 115 -8.72 -8.00 24.32
N THR A 116 -8.88 -6.90 23.60
CA THR A 116 -9.83 -5.82 23.95
C THR A 116 -11.25 -6.06 23.47
N PHE A 117 -11.49 -7.10 22.66
CA PHE A 117 -12.81 -7.50 22.20
C PHE A 117 -13.20 -8.78 22.93
N GLU A 118 -14.11 -8.66 23.89
CA GLU A 118 -14.48 -9.74 24.80
C GLU A 118 -16.00 -9.84 25.00
N SER A 119 -16.46 -11.05 25.32
CA SER A 119 -17.84 -11.32 25.69
C SER A 119 -17.89 -11.84 27.15
N MET A 120 -18.26 -10.94 28.09
CA MET A 120 -18.45 -11.10 29.55
C MET A 120 -17.21 -11.30 30.45
N SER A 121 -17.21 -10.60 31.59
CA SER A 121 -16.22 -10.69 32.68
C SER A 121 -16.40 -11.96 33.54
N GLN A 122 -15.30 -12.51 34.07
CA GLN A 122 -15.25 -13.71 34.93
C GLN A 122 -16.26 -13.73 36.10
N GLU A 123 -16.72 -12.60 36.61
CA GLU A 123 -17.69 -12.51 37.72
C GLU A 123 -19.11 -12.91 37.30
N SER A 124 -19.54 -12.48 36.11
CA SER A 124 -20.85 -12.86 35.55
C SER A 124 -20.95 -14.36 35.18
N TRP A 125 -19.81 -15.03 35.02
CA TRP A 125 -19.73 -16.48 34.82
C TRP A 125 -20.08 -17.28 36.08
N ARG A 126 -19.68 -16.82 37.26
CA ARG A 126 -20.02 -17.47 38.54
C ARG A 126 -21.52 -17.39 38.83
N GLU A 127 -22.13 -16.23 38.62
CA GLU A 127 -23.59 -16.07 38.81
C GLU A 127 -24.43 -16.80 37.74
N GLY A 128 -23.95 -16.88 36.49
CA GLY A 128 -24.65 -17.56 35.41
C GLY A 128 -24.72 -19.08 35.57
N MET A 129 -23.67 -19.68 36.16
CA MET A 129 -23.60 -21.11 36.43
C MET A 129 -24.55 -21.51 37.58
N GLU A 130 -24.73 -20.65 38.58
CA GLU A 130 -25.71 -20.84 39.67
C GLU A 130 -27.17 -20.73 39.22
N ARG A 131 -27.47 -20.01 38.12
CA ARG A 131 -28.83 -19.79 37.62
C ARG A 131 -29.31 -20.72 36.50
N GLY A 132 -28.52 -21.73 36.10
CA GLY A 132 -28.97 -22.78 35.19
C GLY A 132 -29.42 -22.32 33.79
N MET A 133 -28.93 -21.17 33.29
CA MET A 133 -29.26 -20.70 31.95
C MET A 133 -28.53 -21.53 30.86
N ARG A 134 -29.24 -22.51 30.30
CA ARG A 134 -28.83 -23.30 29.12
C ARG A 134 -29.06 -22.55 27.80
N GLY A 135 -28.31 -21.47 27.59
CA GLY A 135 -28.15 -20.86 26.27
C GLY A 135 -26.66 -20.60 26.06
N GLY A 136 -25.98 -21.47 25.31
CA GLY A 136 -24.55 -21.34 25.03
C GLY A 136 -24.29 -20.05 24.26
N ARG A 137 -23.99 -18.96 24.97
CA ARG A 137 -23.59 -17.70 24.38
C ARG A 137 -22.14 -17.84 23.92
N PHE A 138 -21.88 -17.48 22.66
CA PHE A 138 -20.54 -17.43 22.08
C PHE A 138 -19.61 -16.66 23.02
N GLN A 139 -18.59 -17.35 23.55
CA GLN A 139 -17.60 -16.81 24.48
C GLN A 139 -16.26 -16.76 23.79
N ASP A 140 -15.69 -15.58 23.68
CA ASP A 140 -14.37 -15.38 23.08
C ASP A 140 -13.70 -14.12 23.63
N GLN A 141 -12.39 -14.02 23.43
CA GLN A 141 -11.56 -12.84 23.66
C GLN A 141 -10.51 -12.76 22.56
N HIS A 142 -10.47 -11.65 21.83
CA HIS A 142 -9.46 -11.43 20.79
C HIS A 142 -9.12 -9.95 20.64
N GLN A 143 -8.07 -9.65 19.87
CA GLN A 143 -7.72 -8.27 19.53
C GLN A 143 -8.76 -7.62 18.59
N LYS A 144 -8.67 -6.30 18.42
CA LYS A 144 -9.58 -5.49 17.62
C LYS A 144 -9.72 -5.99 16.17
N ILE A 145 -10.96 -6.26 15.77
CA ILE A 145 -11.34 -6.52 14.37
C ILE A 145 -11.46 -5.21 13.61
N ARG A 146 -10.95 -5.20 12.38
CA ARG A 146 -11.00 -4.06 11.44
C ARG A 146 -11.86 -4.42 10.24
N HIS A 147 -12.58 -3.44 9.72
CA HIS A 147 -13.42 -3.63 8.53
C HIS A 147 -12.62 -3.36 7.27
N LEU A 148 -12.58 -4.33 6.37
CA LEU A 148 -12.05 -4.15 5.03
C LEU A 148 -13.17 -3.59 4.16
N ARG A 149 -12.90 -2.48 3.46
CA ARG A 149 -13.86 -1.84 2.55
C ARG A 149 -13.11 -1.32 1.34
N GLN A 150 -13.75 -1.37 0.19
CA GLN A 150 -13.24 -0.78 -1.04
C GLN A 150 -12.70 0.64 -0.81
N GLY A 151 -11.56 0.93 -1.44
CA GLY A 151 -10.89 2.22 -1.39
C GLY A 151 -10.02 2.47 -0.16
N HIS A 152 -10.00 1.54 0.80
CA HIS A 152 -9.10 1.64 1.94
C HIS A 152 -7.70 1.16 1.60
N ILE A 153 -6.70 1.86 2.12
CA ILE A 153 -5.32 1.37 2.23
C ILE A 153 -5.05 1.01 3.67
N PHE A 154 -4.54 -0.19 3.91
CA PHE A 154 -4.03 -0.62 5.20
C PHE A 154 -2.50 -0.63 5.20
N ALA A 155 -1.92 -0.14 6.29
CA ALA A 155 -0.49 -0.07 6.53
C ALA A 155 -0.09 -1.14 7.55
N MET A 156 0.62 -2.17 7.09
CA MET A 156 1.01 -3.33 7.91
C MET A 156 2.52 -3.31 8.19
N PRO A 157 2.94 -3.28 9.46
CA PRO A 157 4.35 -3.44 9.81
C PRO A 157 4.89 -4.85 9.48
N ALA A 158 6.18 -4.92 9.17
CA ALA A 158 6.89 -6.19 9.09
C ALA A 158 6.74 -6.99 10.40
N GLY A 159 6.57 -8.31 10.29
CA GLY A 159 6.45 -9.21 11.43
C GLY A 159 5.11 -9.22 12.15
N VAL A 160 4.19 -8.28 11.86
CA VAL A 160 2.85 -8.28 12.45
C VAL A 160 1.94 -9.21 11.66
N ALA A 161 1.49 -10.30 12.29
CA ALA A 161 0.62 -11.24 11.64
C ALA A 161 -0.78 -10.67 11.45
N HIS A 162 -1.44 -11.03 10.35
CA HIS A 162 -2.82 -10.66 10.08
C HIS A 162 -3.53 -11.76 9.28
N TRP A 163 -4.86 -11.77 9.38
CA TRP A 163 -5.76 -12.62 8.61
C TRP A 163 -6.88 -11.75 8.01
N ALA A 164 -7.56 -12.24 6.97
CA ALA A 164 -8.68 -11.54 6.35
C ALA A 164 -9.81 -12.51 6.02
N TYR A 165 -11.05 -12.09 6.23
CA TYR A 165 -12.24 -12.86 5.92
C TYR A 165 -13.19 -12.04 5.04
N ASN A 166 -13.63 -12.64 3.94
CA ASN A 166 -14.65 -12.05 3.09
C ASN A 166 -16.04 -12.37 3.64
N SER A 167 -16.66 -11.37 4.29
CA SER A 167 -18.03 -11.45 4.79
C SER A 167 -19.07 -10.90 3.81
N GLY A 168 -18.64 -10.49 2.61
CA GLY A 168 -19.50 -9.99 1.54
C GLY A 168 -19.99 -11.07 0.59
N ASN A 169 -20.80 -10.66 -0.38
CA ASN A 169 -21.36 -11.56 -1.42
C ASN A 169 -20.58 -11.49 -2.74
N GLU A 170 -19.62 -10.58 -2.85
CA GLU A 170 -18.73 -10.42 -4.00
C GLU A 170 -17.29 -10.75 -3.59
N PRO A 171 -16.41 -11.11 -4.54
CA PRO A 171 -15.00 -11.31 -4.23
C PRO A 171 -14.36 -10.06 -3.62
N LEU A 172 -13.62 -10.25 -2.54
CA LEU A 172 -12.77 -9.24 -1.92
C LEU A 172 -11.42 -9.26 -2.64
N VAL A 173 -11.08 -8.15 -3.32
CA VAL A 173 -9.85 -8.02 -4.11
C VAL A 173 -8.93 -7.00 -3.45
N ALA A 174 -7.70 -7.43 -3.16
CA ALA A 174 -6.68 -6.61 -2.54
C ALA A 174 -5.39 -6.62 -3.36
N VAL A 175 -4.83 -5.43 -3.63
CA VAL A 175 -3.51 -5.25 -4.24
C VAL A 175 -2.53 -4.87 -3.12
N ILE A 176 -1.47 -5.65 -2.99
CA ILE A 176 -0.56 -5.60 -1.86
C ILE A 176 0.84 -5.29 -2.38
N LEU A 177 1.41 -4.16 -1.93
CA LEU A 177 2.82 -3.86 -2.10
C LEU A 177 3.58 -4.27 -0.84
N ILE A 178 4.69 -4.99 -1.00
CA ILE A 178 5.62 -5.37 0.06
C ILE A 178 6.96 -4.68 -0.23
N ASP A 179 7.45 -3.86 0.69
CA ASP A 179 8.75 -3.19 0.54
C ASP A 179 9.87 -4.12 1.03
N THR A 180 10.54 -4.80 0.08
CA THR A 180 11.60 -5.77 0.37
C THR A 180 12.92 -5.09 0.71
N SER A 181 13.13 -3.85 0.24
CA SER A 181 14.34 -3.08 0.50
C SER A 181 14.32 -2.32 1.83
N ASN A 182 13.14 -2.26 2.47
CA ASN A 182 12.90 -1.54 3.70
C ASN A 182 13.90 -1.91 4.80
N HIS A 183 14.27 -0.93 5.62
CA HIS A 183 15.14 -1.14 6.78
C HIS A 183 14.58 -2.11 7.84
N ALA A 184 13.26 -2.31 7.89
CA ALA A 184 12.63 -3.31 8.76
C ALA A 184 12.91 -4.74 8.29
N ASN A 185 13.18 -4.95 7.00
CA ASN A 185 13.57 -6.25 6.47
C ASN A 185 15.08 -6.46 6.64
N GLN A 186 15.45 -7.35 7.57
CA GLN A 186 16.84 -7.71 7.87
C GLN A 186 17.27 -9.05 7.25
N LEU A 187 16.43 -9.64 6.40
CA LEU A 187 16.70 -10.89 5.70
C LEU A 187 17.27 -10.59 4.30
N ASP A 188 16.75 -11.23 3.27
CA ASP A 188 17.03 -10.97 1.86
C ASP A 188 16.06 -9.95 1.25
N LYS A 189 16.51 -9.27 0.20
CA LYS A 189 15.73 -8.26 -0.54
C LYS A 189 15.13 -8.80 -1.83
N ASP A 190 15.69 -9.90 -2.33
CA ASP A 190 15.36 -10.44 -3.65
C ASP A 190 13.91 -10.96 -3.69
N TYR A 191 13.40 -11.44 -2.54
CA TYR A 191 12.05 -11.92 -2.38
C TYR A 191 11.51 -11.59 -0.98
N PRO A 192 10.22 -11.20 -0.84
CA PRO A 192 9.61 -11.11 0.47
C PRO A 192 9.41 -12.51 1.07
N LYS A 193 9.75 -12.70 2.35
CA LYS A 193 9.40 -13.94 3.05
C LYS A 193 8.07 -13.79 3.74
N ARG A 194 7.13 -14.69 3.45
CA ARG A 194 5.87 -14.82 4.17
C ARG A 194 5.91 -16.05 5.06
N PHE A 195 5.53 -15.86 6.32
CA PHE A 195 5.48 -16.90 7.33
C PHE A 195 4.03 -17.12 7.72
N TYR A 196 3.49 -18.29 7.37
CA TYR A 196 2.12 -18.67 7.71
C TYR A 196 2.06 -19.30 9.09
N LEU A 197 0.99 -19.00 9.83
CA LEU A 197 0.69 -19.59 11.15
C LEU A 197 -0.28 -20.77 11.06
N ALA A 198 -0.82 -21.07 9.88
CA ALA A 198 -1.75 -22.18 9.67
C ALA A 198 -1.67 -22.72 8.23
N GLY A 199 -2.20 -23.93 8.03
CA GLY A 199 -2.25 -24.60 6.74
C GLY A 199 -0.87 -25.06 6.24
N LYS A 200 -0.84 -25.52 4.99
CA LYS A 200 0.40 -25.87 4.27
C LYS A 200 0.46 -25.14 2.92
N PRO A 201 0.49 -23.80 2.94
CA PRO A 201 0.47 -23.03 1.71
C PRO A 201 1.78 -23.13 0.97
N GLN A 202 1.70 -23.10 -0.37
CA GLN A 202 2.85 -22.88 -1.22
C GLN A 202 3.40 -21.47 -0.97
N GLN A 203 4.72 -21.35 -0.79
CA GLN A 203 5.39 -20.05 -0.65
C GLN A 203 5.17 -19.19 -1.91
N GLU A 204 4.77 -17.92 -1.71
CA GLU A 204 4.36 -17.02 -2.81
C GLU A 204 5.49 -16.76 -3.82
N HIS A 205 6.76 -16.83 -3.42
CA HIS A 205 7.93 -16.47 -4.24
C HIS A 205 8.94 -17.62 -4.46
N SER A 206 8.53 -18.86 -4.15
CA SER A 206 9.44 -20.03 -4.09
C SER A 206 9.86 -20.62 -5.44
N ARG A 207 9.12 -20.40 -6.53
CA ARG A 207 9.42 -21.04 -7.83
C ARG A 207 10.70 -20.55 -8.53
N HIS A 208 11.30 -19.47 -8.06
CA HIS A 208 12.52 -18.91 -8.66
C HIS A 208 13.82 -19.45 -8.05
N HIS A 209 13.78 -20.22 -6.95
CA HIS A 209 14.96 -20.92 -6.42
C HIS A 209 15.51 -22.02 -7.35
N HIS A 210 14.82 -22.38 -8.44
CA HIS A 210 15.20 -23.50 -9.31
C HIS A 210 15.91 -23.13 -10.62
N ARG A 211 16.32 -21.86 -10.84
CA ARG A 211 17.03 -21.48 -12.07
C ARG A 211 18.57 -21.48 -11.99
N GLY A 212 19.15 -21.83 -10.84
CA GLY A 212 20.60 -21.95 -10.68
C GLY A 212 21.05 -23.33 -10.24
N GLY A 213 21.65 -24.09 -11.16
CA GLY A 213 22.70 -25.09 -10.89
C GLY A 213 22.37 -26.34 -10.08
N GLU A 214 22.65 -27.50 -10.68
CA GLU A 214 22.70 -28.83 -10.09
C GLU A 214 23.15 -28.90 -8.62
N SER A 215 22.22 -29.29 -7.74
CA SER A 215 22.56 -30.17 -6.62
C SER A 215 21.39 -31.09 -6.29
N GLN A 216 21.47 -32.33 -6.81
CA GLN A 216 20.73 -33.47 -6.30
C GLN A 216 21.26 -33.85 -4.91
N ARG A 217 20.84 -33.12 -3.87
CA ARG A 217 20.78 -33.60 -2.48
C ARG A 217 19.53 -33.01 -1.86
N GLY A 218 18.62 -33.88 -1.45
CA GLY A 218 17.22 -33.55 -1.19
C GLY A 218 17.02 -32.34 -0.26
N GLU A 219 16.28 -31.36 -0.74
CA GLU A 219 15.67 -30.32 0.09
C GLU A 219 14.17 -30.31 -0.23
N HIS A 220 13.37 -30.63 0.79
CA HIS A 220 11.94 -30.34 0.78
C HIS A 220 11.77 -28.86 0.47
N GLY A 221 11.03 -28.52 -0.59
CA GLY A 221 10.43 -27.19 -0.68
C GLY A 221 9.66 -26.97 0.62
N SER A 222 10.02 -25.92 1.37
CA SER A 222 9.47 -25.61 2.71
C SER A 222 8.02 -25.11 2.60
N ASP A 223 7.15 -25.93 2.04
CA ASP A 223 5.71 -25.72 2.06
C ASP A 223 5.18 -26.12 3.44
N GLY A 224 4.48 -25.20 4.10
CA GLY A 224 4.09 -25.39 5.49
C GLY A 224 3.95 -24.09 6.26
N ASN A 225 3.28 -24.17 7.40
CA ASN A 225 3.28 -23.11 8.40
C ASN A 225 4.49 -23.22 9.35
N VAL A 226 4.74 -22.21 10.17
CA VAL A 226 5.86 -22.18 11.11
C VAL A 226 5.88 -23.35 12.10
N PHE A 227 4.72 -23.89 12.47
CA PHE A 227 4.63 -25.01 13.42
C PHE A 227 5.03 -26.35 12.78
N SER A 228 4.87 -26.47 11.46
CA SER A 228 5.22 -27.69 10.72
C SER A 228 6.71 -28.05 10.81
N GLY A 229 7.58 -27.06 11.02
CA GLY A 229 9.02 -27.23 11.22
C GLY A 229 9.44 -27.55 12.66
N LEU A 230 8.51 -27.53 13.63
CA LEU A 230 8.79 -27.83 15.04
C LEU A 230 8.60 -29.32 15.34
N ASP A 231 9.33 -29.82 16.33
CA ASP A 231 9.08 -31.16 16.85
C ASP A 231 7.69 -31.24 17.51
N THR A 232 6.91 -32.28 17.17
CA THR A 232 5.52 -32.41 17.62
C THR A 232 5.41 -32.45 19.15
N LYS A 233 6.37 -33.05 19.87
CA LYS A 233 6.36 -33.06 21.34
C LYS A 233 6.61 -31.67 21.92
N SER A 234 7.45 -30.87 21.28
CA SER A 234 7.66 -29.46 21.67
C SER A 234 6.38 -28.64 21.50
N VAL A 235 5.61 -28.86 20.43
CA VAL A 235 4.31 -28.21 20.23
C VAL A 235 3.31 -28.65 21.32
N VAL A 236 3.17 -29.96 21.54
CA VAL A 236 2.32 -30.53 22.60
C VAL A 236 2.63 -29.92 23.96
N GLN A 237 3.91 -29.87 24.33
CA GLN A 237 4.34 -29.35 25.63
C GLN A 237 4.15 -27.83 25.75
N SER A 238 4.43 -27.07 24.68
CA SER A 238 4.33 -25.60 24.70
C SER A 238 2.89 -25.11 24.79
N PHE A 239 1.97 -25.77 24.11
CA PHE A 239 0.55 -25.40 24.10
C PHE A 239 -0.28 -26.16 25.15
N GLY A 240 0.26 -27.22 25.76
CA GLY A 240 -0.48 -28.05 26.73
C GLY A 240 -1.66 -28.81 26.11
N VAL A 241 -1.53 -29.23 24.85
CA VAL A 241 -2.61 -29.86 24.05
C VAL A 241 -2.30 -31.32 23.73
N SER A 242 -3.27 -32.07 23.21
CA SER A 242 -3.04 -33.44 22.73
C SER A 242 -2.19 -33.47 21.46
N GLU A 243 -1.57 -34.61 21.17
CA GLU A 243 -0.81 -34.83 19.95
C GLU A 243 -1.65 -34.64 18.68
N ASP A 244 -2.91 -35.08 18.66
CA ASP A 244 -3.87 -34.82 17.56
C ASP A 244 -4.04 -33.32 17.26
N ILE A 245 -4.15 -32.48 18.29
CA ILE A 245 -4.29 -31.02 18.10
C ILE A 245 -2.98 -30.44 17.56
N ALA A 246 -1.83 -30.89 18.08
CA ALA A 246 -0.53 -30.47 17.59
C ALA A 246 -0.33 -30.85 16.10
N GLU A 247 -0.70 -32.07 15.70
CA GLU A 247 -0.64 -32.52 14.31
C GLU A 247 -1.54 -31.69 13.38
N LYS A 248 -2.75 -31.33 13.85
CA LYS A 248 -3.66 -30.41 13.13
C LYS A 248 -3.06 -29.02 12.97
N LEU A 249 -2.42 -28.48 14.01
CA LEU A 249 -1.72 -27.19 13.95
C LEU A 249 -0.58 -27.22 12.92
N GLN A 250 0.15 -28.34 12.84
CA GLN A 250 1.24 -28.54 11.88
C GLN A 250 0.74 -28.74 10.44
N ALA A 251 -0.54 -29.13 10.26
CA ALA A 251 -1.24 -29.16 8.98
C ALA A 251 -0.49 -29.91 7.85
N LYS A 252 0.25 -31.00 8.17
CA LYS A 252 1.14 -31.70 7.21
C LYS A 252 0.42 -32.26 5.97
N GLN A 253 -0.88 -32.49 6.06
CA GLN A 253 -1.74 -33.07 5.01
C GLN A 253 -2.84 -32.08 4.52
N ASP A 254 -2.71 -30.79 4.84
CA ASP A 254 -3.70 -29.79 4.44
C ASP A 254 -3.41 -29.25 3.03
N GLU A 255 -4.26 -29.60 2.07
CA GLU A 255 -4.10 -29.22 0.65
C GLU A 255 -4.98 -28.02 0.24
N ARG A 256 -5.60 -27.31 1.21
CA ARG A 256 -6.53 -26.20 0.92
C ARG A 256 -5.83 -24.90 0.52
N GLY A 257 -4.52 -24.81 0.72
CA GLY A 257 -3.71 -23.63 0.37
C GLY A 257 -3.76 -22.52 1.43
N ASN A 258 -3.58 -21.26 1.01
CA ASN A 258 -3.48 -20.09 1.89
C ASN A 258 -4.83 -19.40 2.18
N ILE A 259 -5.90 -19.78 1.48
CA ILE A 259 -7.26 -19.24 1.66
C ILE A 259 -8.23 -20.41 1.74
N VAL A 260 -8.94 -20.54 2.86
CA VAL A 260 -9.87 -21.65 3.14
C VAL A 260 -11.32 -21.18 3.10
N LEU A 261 -12.28 -22.06 2.80
CA LEU A 261 -13.70 -21.75 2.86
C LEU A 261 -14.28 -22.00 4.25
N VAL A 262 -15.03 -21.04 4.78
CA VAL A 262 -15.74 -21.16 6.06
C VAL A 262 -17.21 -21.51 5.79
N GLN A 263 -17.61 -22.74 6.09
CA GLN A 263 -18.92 -23.27 5.70
C GLN A 263 -20.10 -22.61 6.42
N GLU A 264 -19.98 -22.35 7.72
CA GLU A 264 -21.06 -21.81 8.56
C GLU A 264 -20.99 -20.29 8.77
N GLY A 265 -20.06 -19.64 8.05
CA GLY A 265 -19.71 -18.24 8.28
C GLY A 265 -18.80 -18.05 9.51
N LEU A 266 -17.99 -16.99 9.47
CA LEU A 266 -17.05 -16.70 10.55
C LEU A 266 -17.73 -15.95 11.71
N HIS A 267 -17.78 -16.59 12.88
CA HIS A 267 -18.26 -15.97 14.11
C HIS A 267 -17.10 -15.31 14.87
N VAL A 268 -17.18 -13.98 15.05
CA VAL A 268 -16.23 -13.18 15.84
C VAL A 268 -16.97 -12.15 16.68
N ILE A 269 -16.35 -11.69 17.76
CA ILE A 269 -16.85 -10.55 18.53
C ILE A 269 -16.58 -9.30 17.70
N LYS A 270 -17.64 -8.54 17.40
CA LYS A 270 -17.51 -7.23 16.75
C LYS A 270 -18.62 -6.31 17.22
N PRO A 271 -18.37 -4.99 17.36
CA PRO A 271 -19.42 -4.03 17.64
C PRO A 271 -20.57 -4.16 16.62
N PRO A 272 -21.83 -3.95 17.05
CA PRO A 272 -22.95 -3.97 16.12
C PRO A 272 -22.76 -2.87 15.07
N SER A 273 -22.80 -3.29 13.81
CA SER A 273 -22.64 -2.41 12.65
C SER A 273 -23.85 -1.50 12.51
N SER A 274 -23.77 -0.31 13.12
CA SER A 274 -24.68 0.80 12.83
C SER A 274 -24.01 1.68 11.79
N ARG A 275 -24.57 1.69 10.56
CA ARG A 275 -24.02 2.37 9.36
C ARG A 275 -23.68 3.86 9.56
N SER A 276 -24.17 4.48 10.64
CA SER A 276 -23.95 5.89 10.98
C SER A 276 -22.83 6.17 11.98
N TYR A 277 -22.17 5.15 12.57
CA TYR A 277 -21.25 5.35 13.71
C TYR A 277 -19.79 4.95 13.49
N ASP A 278 -19.47 4.10 12.50
CA ASP A 278 -18.09 3.65 12.29
C ASP A 278 -17.19 4.77 11.74
N ASP A 279 -17.69 5.55 10.78
CA ASP A 279 -16.92 6.64 10.16
C ASP A 279 -16.80 7.86 11.11
N GLU A 280 -17.81 8.11 11.96
CA GLU A 280 -17.77 9.22 12.93
C GLU A 280 -16.82 8.97 14.12
N ARG A 281 -16.60 7.72 14.53
CA ARG A 281 -15.70 7.41 15.66
C ARG A 281 -14.24 7.46 15.29
N GLU A 282 -13.87 7.13 14.04
CA GLU A 282 -12.49 7.27 13.56
C GLU A 282 -12.07 8.75 13.42
N GLN A 283 -13.03 9.68 13.27
CA GLN A 283 -12.77 11.12 13.15
C GLN A 283 -12.83 11.90 14.47
N ARG A 284 -13.44 11.37 15.53
CA ARG A 284 -13.57 12.10 16.81
C ARG A 284 -12.26 12.06 17.60
N HIS A 285 -11.49 13.14 17.45
CA HIS A 285 -10.48 13.57 18.42
C HIS A 285 -11.03 13.50 19.86
N ARG A 286 -10.36 12.77 20.74
CA ARG A 286 -10.56 12.88 22.19
C ARG A 286 -9.29 13.46 22.83
N SER A 287 -9.50 14.57 23.54
CA SER A 287 -8.56 15.26 24.43
C SER A 287 -7.84 14.30 25.38
N PRO A 288 -6.62 14.66 25.84
CA PRO A 288 -5.75 13.78 26.59
C PRO A 288 -6.31 13.56 28.00
N ARG A 289 -6.93 12.40 28.21
CA ARG A 289 -6.95 11.75 29.52
C ARG A 289 -5.86 10.68 29.50
N SER A 290 -5.34 10.32 30.66
CA SER A 290 -4.19 9.42 30.78
C SER A 290 -4.49 8.06 30.11
N ASN A 291 -3.92 7.82 28.92
CA ASN A 291 -4.12 6.59 28.14
C ASN A 291 -3.20 5.46 28.66
N GLY A 292 -3.71 4.24 28.80
CA GLY A 292 -2.88 3.04 28.94
C GLY A 292 -2.29 2.57 27.61
N LEU A 293 -1.52 1.48 27.61
CA LEU A 293 -0.91 0.91 26.38
C LEU A 293 -1.97 0.45 25.38
N GLU A 294 -3.11 -0.02 25.89
CA GLU A 294 -4.30 -0.43 25.13
C GLU A 294 -4.94 0.71 24.32
N GLU A 295 -4.70 1.97 24.72
CA GLU A 295 -5.22 3.18 24.06
C GLU A 295 -4.14 3.97 23.28
N THR A 296 -2.95 3.41 23.08
CA THR A 296 -1.84 4.06 22.32
C THR A 296 -1.45 3.26 21.07
N ILE A 297 -0.46 2.37 21.17
CA ILE A 297 0.05 1.60 20.03
C ILE A 297 -0.96 0.53 19.59
N CYS A 298 -1.67 -0.08 20.54
CA CYS A 298 -2.63 -1.15 20.29
C CYS A 298 -3.90 -0.68 19.57
N SER A 299 -4.25 0.60 19.72
CA SER A 299 -5.40 1.25 19.09
C SER A 299 -5.02 2.09 17.87
N ALA A 300 -3.75 2.07 17.46
CA ALA A 300 -3.24 2.88 16.36
C ALA A 300 -4.09 2.74 15.09
N ARG A 301 -4.30 3.86 14.41
CA ARG A 301 -4.97 3.90 13.11
C ARG A 301 -4.03 3.31 12.06
N LEU A 302 -4.50 2.27 11.37
CA LEU A 302 -3.72 1.51 10.39
C LEU A 302 -4.29 1.64 8.97
N SER A 303 -5.38 2.36 8.79
CA SER A 303 -6.05 2.47 7.51
C SER A 303 -6.68 3.84 7.28
N GLU A 304 -6.77 4.20 6.00
CA GLU A 304 -7.43 5.41 5.50
C GLU A 304 -8.17 5.06 4.19
N ASN A 305 -9.35 5.63 3.99
CA ASN A 305 -10.03 5.55 2.69
C ASN A 305 -9.44 6.62 1.76
N ILE A 306 -8.63 6.19 0.78
CA ILE A 306 -7.97 7.07 -0.19
C ILE A 306 -8.86 7.36 -1.41
N ASP A 307 -9.92 6.58 -1.63
CA ASP A 307 -10.82 6.73 -2.77
C ASP A 307 -11.91 7.78 -2.55
N ASP A 308 -12.14 8.22 -1.30
CA ASP A 308 -13.12 9.24 -0.95
C ASP A 308 -12.87 10.56 -1.74
N PRO A 309 -13.76 10.95 -2.68
CA PRO A 309 -13.58 12.16 -3.47
C PRO A 309 -13.54 13.44 -2.63
N SER A 310 -14.15 13.44 -1.44
CA SER A 310 -14.17 14.60 -0.54
C SER A 310 -12.81 14.88 0.11
N LYS A 311 -11.89 13.90 0.08
CA LYS A 311 -10.53 13.99 0.62
C LYS A 311 -9.48 14.33 -0.43
N ALA A 312 -9.89 14.70 -1.66
CA ALA A 312 -8.96 15.05 -2.71
C ALA A 312 -8.11 16.28 -2.34
N ASP A 313 -6.78 16.14 -2.38
CA ASP A 313 -5.83 17.23 -2.15
C ASP A 313 -5.74 18.17 -3.36
N VAL A 314 -5.90 17.61 -4.56
CA VAL A 314 -5.98 18.37 -5.80
C VAL A 314 -7.23 17.93 -6.56
N TYR A 315 -8.06 18.90 -6.93
CA TYR A 315 -9.27 18.66 -7.71
C TYR A 315 -9.42 19.69 -8.83
N SER A 316 -9.82 19.20 -10.00
CA SER A 316 -10.21 20.00 -11.15
C SER A 316 -11.47 19.39 -11.76
N PRO A 317 -12.61 20.13 -11.80
CA PRO A 317 -13.89 19.59 -12.27
C PRO A 317 -13.86 19.02 -13.70
N GLU A 318 -12.98 19.53 -14.56
CA GLU A 318 -12.87 19.12 -15.96
C GLU A 318 -11.68 18.16 -16.21
N ALA A 319 -10.86 17.87 -15.20
CA ALA A 319 -9.64 17.06 -15.37
C ALA A 319 -9.56 15.84 -14.44
N GLY A 320 -10.02 15.94 -13.19
CA GLY A 320 -9.98 14.83 -12.24
C GLY A 320 -9.59 15.23 -10.82
N ARG A 321 -9.12 14.24 -10.05
CA ARG A 321 -8.68 14.39 -8.66
C ARG A 321 -7.42 13.60 -8.35
N LEU A 322 -6.68 14.06 -7.34
CA LEU A 322 -5.53 13.41 -6.76
C LEU A 322 -5.66 13.45 -5.24
N THR A 323 -5.54 12.29 -4.60
CA THR A 323 -5.53 12.14 -3.15
C THR A 323 -4.20 11.51 -2.75
N THR A 324 -3.48 12.12 -1.81
CA THR A 324 -2.22 11.62 -1.27
C THR A 324 -2.45 11.04 0.12
N LEU A 325 -1.71 9.99 0.45
CA LEU A 325 -1.75 9.31 1.72
C LEU A 325 -0.30 9.15 2.23
N ASN A 326 0.05 9.93 3.24
CA ASN A 326 1.38 9.96 3.85
C ASN A 326 1.27 10.03 5.39
N SER A 327 2.38 10.28 6.10
CA SER A 327 2.37 10.27 7.57
C SER A 327 1.55 11.39 8.22
N PHE A 328 1.23 12.47 7.49
CA PHE A 328 0.31 13.51 7.98
C PHE A 328 -1.14 13.02 8.04
N ASN A 329 -1.51 12.06 7.19
CA ASN A 329 -2.87 11.48 7.17
C ASN A 329 -2.95 10.21 8.03
N LEU A 330 -1.93 9.34 7.92
CA LEU A 330 -1.87 8.04 8.57
C LEU A 330 -0.50 7.87 9.26
N PRO A 331 -0.38 8.22 10.56
CA PRO A 331 0.91 8.36 11.25
C PRO A 331 1.85 7.15 11.19
N ILE A 332 1.30 5.92 11.12
CA ILE A 332 2.11 4.71 11.03
C ILE A 332 2.99 4.67 9.77
N LEU A 333 2.63 5.40 8.71
CA LEU A 333 3.43 5.51 7.49
C LEU A 333 4.81 6.12 7.72
N SER A 334 5.00 6.86 8.81
CA SER A 334 6.32 7.33 9.26
C SER A 334 7.25 6.17 9.61
N ASN A 335 6.74 5.19 10.36
CA ASN A 335 7.49 4.01 10.73
C ASN A 335 7.74 3.09 9.53
N LEU A 336 6.75 2.97 8.64
CA LEU A 336 6.88 2.11 7.45
C LEU A 336 7.77 2.74 6.38
N ARG A 337 7.93 4.06 6.38
CA ARG A 337 8.58 4.84 5.32
C ARG A 337 7.94 4.65 3.95
N LEU A 338 6.61 4.57 3.91
CA LEU A 338 5.84 4.38 2.68
C LEU A 338 4.75 5.46 2.57
N SER A 339 4.29 5.72 1.35
CA SER A 339 3.10 6.52 1.06
C SER A 339 2.34 5.95 -0.13
N ALA A 340 1.15 6.48 -0.37
CA ALA A 340 0.34 6.13 -1.53
C ALA A 340 -0.32 7.38 -2.12
N GLU A 341 -0.78 7.25 -3.36
CA GLU A 341 -1.49 8.30 -4.09
C GLU A 341 -2.58 7.65 -4.95
N LYS A 342 -3.82 8.11 -4.81
CA LYS A 342 -4.94 7.73 -5.69
C LYS A 342 -5.18 8.85 -6.70
N GLY A 343 -5.10 8.50 -7.98
CA GLY A 343 -5.42 9.40 -9.06
C GLY A 343 -6.66 8.96 -9.82
N VAL A 344 -7.46 9.95 -10.21
CA VAL A 344 -8.59 9.78 -11.13
C VAL A 344 -8.49 10.89 -12.16
N LEU A 345 -8.22 10.52 -13.42
CA LEU A 345 -8.27 11.43 -14.55
C LEU A 345 -9.56 11.18 -15.34
N TYR A 346 -10.27 12.27 -15.64
CA TYR A 346 -11.42 12.23 -16.53
C TYR A 346 -10.98 12.09 -17.98
N ARG A 347 -11.96 11.89 -18.87
CA ARG A 347 -11.78 11.73 -20.32
C ARG A 347 -10.74 12.70 -20.88
N ASN A 348 -9.68 12.16 -21.47
CA ASN A 348 -8.61 12.89 -22.14
C ASN A 348 -7.84 13.90 -21.27
N ALA A 349 -8.04 13.88 -19.95
CA ALA A 349 -7.34 14.75 -19.02
C ALA A 349 -5.89 14.30 -18.83
N ILE A 350 -5.03 15.24 -18.45
CA ILE A 350 -3.59 15.01 -18.31
C ILE A 350 -3.18 15.31 -16.86
N MET A 351 -2.45 14.39 -16.23
CA MET A 351 -1.62 14.73 -15.09
C MET A 351 -0.31 15.31 -15.63
N ALA A 352 0.02 16.52 -15.20
CA ALA A 352 1.19 17.27 -15.65
C ALA A 352 2.46 16.41 -15.65
N PRO A 353 3.37 16.57 -16.62
CA PRO A 353 4.67 15.93 -16.57
C PRO A 353 5.36 16.28 -15.24
N HIS A 354 5.86 15.29 -14.52
CA HIS A 354 6.49 15.45 -13.21
C HIS A 354 7.52 14.36 -12.97
N TYR A 355 8.36 14.53 -11.95
CA TYR A 355 9.24 13.48 -11.45
C TYR A 355 9.14 13.39 -9.92
N ASN A 356 9.28 12.19 -9.36
CA ASN A 356 9.31 11.98 -7.91
C ASN A 356 10.71 12.29 -7.38
N LEU A 357 10.81 13.15 -6.36
CA LEU A 357 12.06 13.66 -5.82
C LEU A 357 12.78 12.66 -4.92
N ASN A 358 12.02 11.87 -4.16
CA ASN A 358 12.52 11.07 -3.04
C ASN A 358 11.92 9.66 -2.97
N ALA A 359 11.26 9.19 -4.03
CA ALA A 359 10.59 7.89 -4.03
C ALA A 359 10.54 7.25 -5.43
N HIS A 360 10.55 5.92 -5.48
CA HIS A 360 9.99 5.18 -6.62
C HIS A 360 8.46 5.25 -6.54
N SER A 361 7.78 5.09 -7.67
CA SER A 361 6.32 5.06 -7.73
C SER A 361 5.86 3.84 -8.51
N ILE A 362 5.15 2.94 -7.84
CA ILE A 362 4.59 1.72 -8.42
C ILE A 362 3.12 2.02 -8.76
N ILE A 363 2.83 2.22 -10.04
CA ILE A 363 1.51 2.60 -10.53
C ILE A 363 0.75 1.34 -10.92
N TYR A 364 -0.38 1.06 -10.28
CA TYR A 364 -1.33 0.02 -10.65
C TYR A 364 -2.61 0.64 -11.23
N GLY A 365 -3.00 0.20 -12.42
CA GLY A 365 -4.24 0.62 -13.06
C GLY A 365 -5.46 -0.03 -12.39
N VAL A 366 -6.33 0.79 -11.78
CA VAL A 366 -7.53 0.32 -11.07
C VAL A 366 -8.74 0.27 -12.01
N ARG A 367 -8.89 1.27 -12.88
CA ARG A 367 -10.04 1.37 -13.79
C ARG A 367 -9.70 2.16 -15.04
N GLY A 368 -10.26 1.76 -16.18
CA GLY A 368 -10.04 2.41 -17.47
C GLY A 368 -8.62 2.20 -17.98
N ARG A 369 -8.12 3.15 -18.77
CA ARG A 369 -6.76 3.13 -19.34
C ARG A 369 -6.22 4.53 -19.56
N GLY A 370 -4.90 4.65 -19.52
CA GLY A 370 -4.21 5.90 -19.83
C GLY A 370 -2.88 5.65 -20.51
N ARG A 371 -2.51 6.55 -21.43
CA ARG A 371 -1.17 6.59 -22.00
C ARG A 371 -0.23 7.17 -20.94
N ILE A 372 0.82 6.42 -20.63
CA ILE A 372 1.88 6.87 -19.73
C ILE A 372 3.16 6.97 -20.55
N GLN A 373 3.91 8.05 -20.36
CA GLN A 373 5.26 8.18 -20.92
C GLN A 373 6.23 8.40 -19.77
N ILE A 374 7.33 7.63 -19.75
CA ILE A 374 8.38 7.69 -18.74
C ILE A 374 9.71 7.96 -19.43
N VAL A 375 10.46 8.93 -18.92
CA VAL A 375 11.74 9.41 -19.48
C VAL A 375 12.83 9.27 -18.43
N ASN A 376 13.96 8.68 -18.83
CA ASN A 376 15.12 8.48 -17.96
C ASN A 376 16.08 9.68 -17.95
N ALA A 377 17.20 9.56 -17.23
CA ALA A 377 18.18 10.64 -17.09
C ALA A 377 18.88 11.04 -18.41
N GLN A 378 18.89 10.16 -19.42
CA GLN A 378 19.45 10.44 -20.74
C GLN A 378 18.46 11.17 -21.65
N GLY A 379 17.22 11.40 -21.21
CA GLY A 379 16.17 11.98 -22.04
C GLY A 379 15.50 10.97 -22.97
N ASN A 380 15.80 9.67 -22.81
CA ASN A 380 15.17 8.61 -23.61
C ASN A 380 13.80 8.28 -23.03
N SER A 381 12.80 8.15 -23.90
CA SER A 381 11.50 7.59 -23.52
C SER A 381 11.67 6.09 -23.33
N VAL A 382 11.73 5.66 -22.07
CA VAL A 382 11.91 4.26 -21.68
C VAL A 382 10.56 3.54 -21.54
N PHE A 383 9.47 4.30 -21.47
CA PHE A 383 8.09 3.81 -21.56
C PHE A 383 7.27 4.81 -22.37
N ASP A 384 6.47 4.32 -23.30
CA ASP A 384 5.43 5.08 -24.01
C ASP A 384 4.36 4.09 -24.46
N ASP A 385 3.44 3.77 -23.57
CA ASP A 385 2.39 2.76 -23.82
C ASP A 385 1.12 3.07 -23.01
N GLU A 386 0.05 2.33 -23.29
CA GLU A 386 -1.16 2.32 -22.48
C GLU A 386 -0.97 1.44 -21.24
N LEU A 387 -1.30 2.00 -20.07
CA LEU A 387 -1.52 1.21 -18.85
C LEU A 387 -3.02 0.97 -18.66
N ARG A 388 -3.42 -0.30 -18.53
CA ARG A 388 -4.82 -0.72 -18.39
C ARG A 388 -5.11 -1.23 -16.99
N GLN A 389 -6.40 -1.40 -16.68
CA GLN A 389 -6.85 -2.05 -15.45
C GLN A 389 -6.14 -3.39 -15.22
N GLY A 390 -5.65 -3.60 -14.00
CA GLY A 390 -4.96 -4.84 -13.59
C GLY A 390 -3.48 -4.89 -13.93
N GLN A 391 -2.97 -3.93 -14.72
CA GLN A 391 -1.55 -3.82 -15.05
C GLN A 391 -0.83 -2.86 -14.10
N LEU A 392 0.49 -3.01 -13.98
CA LEU A 392 1.32 -2.06 -13.25
C LEU A 392 2.56 -1.62 -14.04
N VAL A 393 3.13 -0.47 -13.67
CA VAL A 393 4.44 -0.02 -14.16
C VAL A 393 5.17 0.70 -13.03
N VAL A 394 6.49 0.53 -12.96
CA VAL A 394 7.33 1.25 -12.00
C VAL A 394 7.89 2.50 -12.65
N VAL A 395 7.74 3.64 -11.97
CA VAL A 395 8.45 4.89 -12.28
C VAL A 395 9.58 5.04 -11.26
N PRO A 396 10.85 4.83 -11.66
CA PRO A 396 11.96 5.04 -10.76
C PRO A 396 12.05 6.48 -10.26
N GLN A 397 12.70 6.69 -9.12
CA GLN A 397 12.96 8.03 -8.59
C GLN A 397 13.63 8.91 -9.67
N ASN A 398 13.22 10.18 -9.74
CA ASN A 398 13.68 11.19 -10.70
C ASN A 398 13.36 10.95 -12.18
N PHE A 399 12.79 9.80 -12.57
CA PHE A 399 12.31 9.61 -13.94
C PHE A 399 11.10 10.52 -14.16
N ALA A 400 11.09 11.24 -15.28
CA ALA A 400 9.97 12.11 -15.61
C ALA A 400 8.82 11.26 -16.17
N VAL A 401 7.60 11.52 -15.71
CA VAL A 401 6.40 10.80 -16.10
C VAL A 401 5.28 11.78 -16.42
N VAL A 402 4.56 11.51 -17.50
CA VAL A 402 3.27 12.16 -17.84
C VAL A 402 2.21 11.08 -18.00
N LYS A 403 0.98 11.39 -17.59
CA LYS A 403 -0.16 10.47 -17.68
C LYS A 403 -1.31 11.17 -18.38
N GLN A 404 -1.86 10.55 -19.40
CA GLN A 404 -3.04 11.03 -20.11
C GLN A 404 -4.12 9.95 -20.09
N ALA A 405 -5.31 10.28 -19.59
CA ALA A 405 -6.43 9.35 -19.63
C ALA A 405 -6.93 9.13 -21.05
N GLY A 406 -7.43 7.92 -21.33
CA GLY A 406 -8.20 7.62 -22.52
C GLY A 406 -9.62 8.19 -22.45
N GLU A 407 -10.46 7.70 -23.36
CA GLU A 407 -11.83 8.15 -23.56
C GLU A 407 -12.76 7.82 -22.36
N GLU A 408 -12.51 6.67 -21.72
CA GLU A 408 -13.23 6.18 -20.55
C GLU A 408 -12.73 6.75 -19.20
N GLY A 409 -11.69 7.60 -19.22
CA GLY A 409 -10.98 8.03 -18.03
C GLY A 409 -9.93 7.01 -17.56
N PHE A 410 -9.19 7.37 -16.51
CA PHE A 410 -8.14 6.52 -15.96
C PHE A 410 -8.03 6.68 -14.44
N GLU A 411 -8.10 5.57 -13.73
CA GLU A 411 -7.85 5.52 -12.29
C GLU A 411 -6.67 4.64 -11.97
N TRP A 412 -5.81 5.11 -11.07
CA TRP A 412 -4.66 4.35 -10.61
C TRP A 412 -4.44 4.54 -9.12
N ILE A 413 -3.83 3.53 -8.50
CA ILE A 413 -3.15 3.68 -7.22
C ILE A 413 -1.64 3.68 -7.46
N ALA A 414 -0.93 4.60 -6.84
CA ALA A 414 0.52 4.67 -6.86
C ALA A 414 1.06 4.46 -5.45
N PHE A 415 1.74 3.34 -5.23
CA PHE A 415 2.51 3.13 -3.99
C PHE A 415 3.88 3.79 -4.13
N LYS A 416 4.36 4.44 -3.06
CA LYS A 416 5.62 5.19 -3.08
C LYS A 416 6.52 4.76 -1.93
N THR A 417 7.79 4.53 -2.26
CA THR A 417 8.83 3.97 -1.36
C THR A 417 9.45 5.01 -0.42
N CYS A 418 8.64 5.96 0.05
CA CYS A 418 9.06 7.00 0.99
C CYS A 418 7.84 7.47 1.80
N GLU A 419 8.05 7.82 3.07
CA GLU A 419 7.02 8.32 3.99
C GLU A 419 6.25 9.52 3.42
N ASN A 420 6.98 10.58 3.06
CA ASN A 420 6.42 11.84 2.56
C ASN A 420 6.92 12.05 1.14
N ALA A 421 6.44 11.20 0.23
CA ALA A 421 6.89 11.25 -1.16
C ALA A 421 6.46 12.56 -1.82
N LEU A 422 7.42 13.25 -2.43
CA LEU A 422 7.24 14.54 -3.09
C LEU A 422 7.49 14.38 -4.59
N PHE A 423 6.78 15.17 -5.39
CA PHE A 423 7.03 15.29 -6.82
C PHE A 423 7.14 16.75 -7.24
N GLN A 424 7.87 17.00 -8.32
CA GLN A 424 8.01 18.30 -8.93
C GLN A 424 7.35 18.27 -10.32
N THR A 425 6.37 19.15 -10.57
CA THR A 425 5.79 19.30 -11.91
C THR A 425 6.72 20.10 -12.82
N LEU A 426 6.67 19.79 -14.11
CA LEU A 426 7.41 20.46 -15.19
C LEU A 426 6.54 21.45 -15.95
N ALA A 427 5.21 21.32 -15.87
CA ALA A 427 4.25 22.26 -16.45
C ALA A 427 3.19 22.69 -15.42
N GLY A 428 2.53 23.82 -15.68
CA GLY A 428 1.48 24.37 -14.81
C GLY A 428 1.99 25.35 -13.75
N ARG A 429 1.09 25.80 -12.88
CA ARG A 429 1.30 26.89 -11.92
C ARG A 429 2.36 26.61 -10.85
N THR A 430 2.61 25.34 -10.53
CA THR A 430 3.61 24.91 -9.53
C THR A 430 4.87 24.32 -10.15
N SER A 431 5.09 24.55 -11.45
CA SER A 431 6.17 23.90 -12.20
C SER A 431 7.56 24.49 -11.99
N ALA A 432 8.57 23.65 -12.25
CA ALA A 432 9.98 24.07 -12.31
C ALA A 432 10.21 25.14 -13.39
N ILE A 433 9.52 25.02 -14.55
CA ILE A 433 9.56 26.04 -15.60
C ILE A 433 9.04 27.39 -15.09
N ARG A 434 7.98 27.40 -14.29
CA ARG A 434 7.43 28.64 -13.72
C ARG A 434 8.37 29.29 -12.69
N ALA A 435 9.22 28.51 -12.03
CA ALA A 435 10.23 29.00 -11.09
C ALA A 435 11.42 29.70 -11.75
N MET A 436 11.75 29.38 -13.01
CA MET A 436 12.87 30.00 -13.72
C MET A 436 12.57 31.43 -14.21
N PRO A 437 13.51 32.40 -14.15
CA PRO A 437 13.34 33.71 -14.77
C PRO A 437 13.04 33.60 -16.28
N VAL A 438 12.21 34.52 -16.80
CA VAL A 438 11.85 34.53 -18.24
C VAL A 438 13.09 34.62 -19.12
N GLU A 439 14.10 35.41 -18.73
CA GLU A 439 15.37 35.52 -19.46
C GLU A 439 16.15 34.20 -19.49
N VAL A 440 16.12 33.41 -18.42
CA VAL A 440 16.80 32.11 -18.41
C VAL A 440 16.14 31.20 -19.44
N ILE A 441 14.80 31.12 -19.43
CA ILE A 441 14.02 30.31 -20.38
C ILE A 441 14.25 30.77 -21.82
N SER A 442 14.21 32.08 -22.09
CA SER A 442 14.40 32.61 -23.44
C SER A 442 15.79 32.26 -23.99
N ASN A 443 16.84 32.32 -23.16
CA ASN A 443 18.19 31.99 -23.58
C ASN A 443 18.42 30.49 -23.74
N ILE A 444 18.01 29.64 -22.78
CA ILE A 444 18.27 28.19 -22.83
C ILE A 444 17.48 27.49 -23.94
N TYR A 445 16.26 27.96 -24.25
CA TYR A 445 15.43 27.40 -25.31
C TYR A 445 15.50 28.19 -26.61
N GLN A 446 16.27 29.29 -26.66
CA GLN A 446 16.41 30.17 -27.84
C GLN A 446 15.05 30.65 -28.40
N ILE A 447 14.16 31.08 -27.50
CA ILE A 447 12.83 31.61 -27.83
C ILE A 447 12.70 33.07 -27.41
N SER A 448 11.75 33.80 -28.01
CA SER A 448 11.49 35.19 -27.63
C SER A 448 11.03 35.31 -26.18
N ARG A 449 11.22 36.48 -25.55
CA ARG A 449 10.70 36.75 -24.19
C ARG A 449 9.19 36.53 -24.11
N GLU A 450 8.45 36.85 -25.17
CA GLU A 450 7.01 36.62 -25.24
C GLU A 450 6.68 35.12 -25.27
N GLN A 451 7.40 34.33 -26.08
CA GLN A 451 7.23 32.87 -26.11
C GLN A 451 7.58 32.23 -24.76
N ALA A 452 8.66 32.67 -24.12
CA ALA A 452 9.04 32.22 -22.77
C ALA A 452 7.97 32.59 -21.73
N TYR A 453 7.40 33.80 -21.82
CA TYR A 453 6.27 34.19 -20.98
C TYR A 453 5.06 33.28 -21.20
N ARG A 454 4.68 33.00 -22.45
CA ARG A 454 3.59 32.06 -22.78
C ARG A 454 3.87 30.67 -22.22
N LEU A 455 5.08 30.13 -22.41
CA LEU A 455 5.47 28.81 -21.88
C LEU A 455 5.25 28.72 -20.35
N LYS A 456 5.55 29.77 -19.59
CA LYS A 456 5.35 29.81 -18.14
C LYS A 456 3.88 29.92 -17.71
N PHE A 457 3.04 30.61 -18.49
CA PHE A 457 1.75 31.11 -18.02
C PHE A 457 0.53 30.61 -18.82
N SER A 458 0.72 29.88 -19.93
CA SER A 458 -0.38 29.35 -20.76
C SER A 458 -1.24 28.32 -20.05
N ARG A 459 -0.70 27.61 -19.05
CA ARG A 459 -1.46 26.71 -18.17
C ARG A 459 -1.54 27.31 -16.77
N SER A 460 -2.76 27.61 -16.33
CA SER A 460 -3.04 28.19 -15.01
C SER A 460 -3.31 27.11 -13.95
N GLU A 461 -3.64 25.90 -14.40
CA GLU A 461 -3.80 24.70 -13.59
C GLU A 461 -2.47 24.27 -12.93
N THR A 462 -2.54 23.57 -11.81
CA THR A 462 -1.34 23.13 -11.05
C THR A 462 -0.83 21.77 -11.53
N THR A 463 -1.60 20.71 -11.27
CA THR A 463 -1.18 19.31 -11.45
C THR A 463 -2.03 18.57 -12.47
N LEU A 464 -3.33 18.90 -12.57
CA LEU A 464 -4.29 18.21 -13.44
C LEU A 464 -4.78 19.19 -14.51
N PHE A 465 -4.63 18.82 -15.78
CA PHE A 465 -4.92 19.67 -16.93
C PHE A 465 -6.13 19.15 -17.68
N ARG A 466 -7.04 20.07 -17.99
CA ARG A 466 -8.20 19.78 -18.84
C ARG A 466 -7.77 19.54 -20.30
N PRO A 467 -8.54 18.74 -21.06
CA PRO A 467 -8.31 18.55 -22.49
C PRO A 467 -8.42 19.86 -23.27
N GLU A 468 -7.55 20.10 -24.25
CA GLU A 468 -7.52 21.36 -25.01
C GLU A 468 -8.78 21.59 -25.89
N ASN A 469 -9.48 20.52 -26.27
CA ASN A 469 -10.60 20.59 -27.19
C ASN A 469 -11.90 21.22 -26.63
N GLN A 470 -12.01 21.41 -25.31
CA GLN A 470 -13.19 22.08 -24.73
C GLN A 470 -13.11 23.62 -24.76
N GLY A 471 -11.92 24.19 -24.93
CA GLY A 471 -11.74 25.65 -25.02
C GLY A 471 -12.19 26.26 -26.36
N ARG A 472 -12.18 25.47 -27.44
CA ARG A 472 -12.52 25.92 -28.80
C ARG A 472 -14.03 25.99 -29.03
N GLN A 473 -14.77 24.96 -28.62
CA GLN A 473 -16.23 24.93 -28.73
C GLN A 473 -16.94 26.03 -27.91
N ARG A 474 -16.40 26.42 -26.75
CA ARG A 474 -16.97 27.52 -25.96
C ARG A 474 -16.72 28.91 -26.55
N ARG A 475 -15.64 29.10 -27.32
CA ARG A 475 -15.38 30.36 -28.04
C ARG A 475 -16.21 30.50 -29.31
N GLU A 476 -16.57 29.39 -29.95
CA GLU A 476 -17.47 29.39 -31.12
C GLU A 476 -18.96 29.44 -30.74
N MET A 477 -19.34 29.06 -29.52
CA MET A 477 -20.71 29.24 -29.00
C MET A 477 -20.94 30.58 -28.29
N ALA A 478 -19.88 31.35 -28.02
CA ALA A 478 -19.94 32.65 -27.35
C ALA A 478 -19.48 33.81 -28.25
N ALA A 479 -19.21 33.54 -29.53
CA ALA A 479 -19.05 34.50 -30.61
C ALA A 479 -20.24 34.34 -31.57
#